data_AF-A0A3D1TCN9-F1
#
_entry.id   AF-A0A3D1TCN9-F1
#
_cell.length_a   1.000
_cell.length_b   1.000
_cell.length_c   1.000
_cell.angle_alpha   90.00
_cell.angle_beta   90.00
_cell.angle_gamma   90.00
#
_symmetry.space_group_name_H-M   'P 1'
#
loop_
_entity.id
_entity.type
_entity.pdbx_description
1 polymer ?
#
loop_
_entity_poly.entity_id
_entity_poly.type
_entity_poly.pdbx_seq_one_letter_code
_entity_poly.pdbx_strand_id
1 'polypeptide(L)'
;MSDPKKFWKFMLVLGFTAMRLPLILLFLGICIVAPAPLSSLWFSLALGAMILSAATDLLDGLLARRLHVESRIGAYADPLVDKFFYLTAFPTLVYLAARQEPALHAQVLLVLAILFLGRDQWVSFLRSTGALYDVDAKANWSGKARTLISFPVLCIIFYYLQAPRSWGFQFQPWLVYCLEALGMGINLISIWVYTRHYAPCLKKEIRLGYESLDIQRPTTTARPGNHPPPPAEPG
;
A
#
# COMPACT_ATOMS: atom_id res chain seq x y z
N MET A 1 12.10 2.97 -35.98
CA MET A 1 10.92 2.08 -36.07
C MET A 1 11.07 1.00 -35.00
N SER A 2 10.21 1.02 -34.00
CA SER A 2 10.21 0.03 -32.90
C SER A 2 9.86 -1.36 -33.44
N ASP A 3 10.59 -2.38 -33.00
CA ASP A 3 10.34 -3.78 -33.36
C ASP A 3 8.89 -4.17 -33.01
N PRO A 4 8.03 -4.51 -33.99
CA PRO A 4 6.62 -4.79 -33.77
C PRO A 4 6.41 -5.97 -32.81
N LYS A 5 7.36 -6.92 -32.75
CA LYS A 5 7.29 -8.05 -31.79
C LYS A 5 7.53 -7.58 -30.35
N LYS A 6 8.38 -6.57 -30.13
CA LYS A 6 8.58 -5.97 -28.80
C LYS A 6 7.36 -5.14 -28.37
N PHE A 7 6.73 -4.44 -29.32
CA PHE A 7 5.51 -3.69 -29.05
C PHE A 7 4.34 -4.59 -28.61
N TRP A 8 4.13 -5.72 -29.29
CA TRP A 8 3.08 -6.69 -28.90
C TRP A 8 3.35 -7.33 -27.54
N LYS A 9 4.60 -7.68 -27.24
CA LYS A 9 4.99 -8.18 -25.91
C LYS A 9 4.72 -7.15 -24.81
N PHE A 10 5.00 -5.88 -25.07
CA PHE A 10 4.71 -4.77 -24.17
C PHE A 10 3.20 -4.60 -23.93
N MET A 11 2.41 -4.56 -25.00
CA MET A 11 0.94 -4.44 -24.92
C MET A 11 0.31 -5.61 -24.16
N LEU A 12 0.85 -6.82 -24.31
CA LEU A 12 0.40 -7.99 -23.56
C LEU A 12 0.63 -7.84 -22.06
N VAL A 13 1.84 -7.46 -21.64
CA VAL A 13 2.15 -7.24 -20.22
C VAL A 13 1.24 -6.16 -19.62
N LEU A 14 1.11 -5.02 -20.30
CA LEU A 14 0.22 -3.94 -19.85
C LEU A 14 -1.25 -4.36 -19.83
N GLY A 15 -1.67 -5.21 -20.77
CA GLY A 15 -3.00 -5.78 -20.83
C GLY A 15 -3.32 -6.66 -19.62
N PHE A 16 -2.36 -7.47 -19.14
CA PHE A 16 -2.53 -8.24 -17.91
C PHE A 16 -2.70 -7.35 -16.68
N THR A 17 -1.86 -6.31 -16.53
CA THR A 17 -2.03 -5.31 -15.47
C THR A 17 -3.42 -4.66 -15.55
N ALA A 18 -3.90 -4.34 -16.77
CA ALA A 18 -5.21 -3.75 -16.97
C ALA A 18 -6.37 -4.69 -16.62
N MET A 19 -6.25 -6.00 -16.86
CA MET A 19 -7.29 -6.99 -16.52
C MET A 19 -7.54 -7.13 -15.01
N ARG A 20 -6.56 -6.79 -14.18
CA ARG A 20 -6.71 -6.85 -12.72
C ARG A 20 -7.78 -5.90 -12.22
N LEU A 21 -7.90 -4.71 -12.80
CA LEU A 21 -8.90 -3.72 -12.38
C LEU A 21 -10.34 -4.22 -12.57
N PRO A 22 -10.76 -4.72 -13.76
CA PRO A 22 -12.05 -5.38 -13.92
C PRO A 22 -12.29 -6.54 -12.94
N LEU A 23 -11.27 -7.36 -12.63
CA LEU A 23 -11.40 -8.46 -11.66
C LEU A 23 -11.64 -7.94 -10.24
N ILE A 24 -10.93 -6.89 -9.83
CA ILE A 24 -11.12 -6.23 -8.53
C ILE A 24 -12.53 -5.62 -8.44
N LEU A 25 -12.97 -4.96 -9.50
CA LEU A 25 -14.31 -4.36 -9.57
C LEU A 25 -15.41 -5.42 -9.63
N LEU A 26 -15.18 -6.55 -10.30
CA LEU A 26 -16.09 -7.69 -10.30
C LEU A 26 -16.25 -8.26 -8.90
N PHE A 27 -15.14 -8.48 -8.18
CA PHE A 27 -15.16 -8.89 -6.78
C PHE A 27 -15.97 -7.91 -5.91
N LEU A 28 -15.69 -6.61 -6.02
CA LEU A 28 -16.41 -5.56 -5.29
C LEU A 28 -17.91 -5.57 -5.60
N GLY A 29 -18.25 -5.58 -6.89
CA GLY A 29 -19.63 -5.57 -7.37
C GLY A 29 -20.42 -6.76 -6.86
N ILE A 30 -19.85 -7.96 -6.88
CA ILE A 30 -20.49 -9.16 -6.32
C ILE A 30 -20.72 -8.97 -4.82
N CYS A 31 -19.72 -8.52 -4.06
CA CYS A 31 -19.83 -8.37 -2.60
C CYS A 31 -20.87 -7.31 -2.17
N ILE A 32 -21.08 -6.27 -2.98
CA ILE A 32 -22.07 -5.22 -2.69
C ILE A 32 -23.47 -5.64 -3.11
N VAL A 33 -23.62 -6.18 -4.32
CA VAL A 33 -24.93 -6.39 -4.95
C VAL A 33 -25.56 -7.73 -4.55
N ALA A 34 -24.75 -8.79 -4.41
CA ALA A 34 -25.30 -10.11 -4.13
C ALA A 34 -25.80 -10.22 -2.66
N PRO A 35 -26.88 -10.98 -2.42
CA PRO A 35 -27.30 -11.29 -1.06
C PRO A 35 -26.19 -12.00 -0.28
N ALA A 36 -26.08 -11.67 1.01
CA ALA A 36 -25.11 -12.27 1.92
C ALA A 36 -25.84 -13.21 2.90
N PRO A 37 -25.35 -14.44 3.16
CA PRO A 37 -24.14 -15.04 2.58
C PRO A 37 -24.30 -15.39 1.09
N LEU A 38 -23.18 -15.39 0.35
CA LEU A 38 -23.18 -15.62 -1.10
C LEU A 38 -23.65 -17.04 -1.43
N SER A 39 -24.39 -17.18 -2.54
CA SER A 39 -24.62 -18.50 -3.13
C SER A 39 -23.31 -19.09 -3.68
N SER A 40 -23.24 -20.41 -3.84
CA SER A 40 -22.02 -21.10 -4.26
C SER A 40 -21.43 -20.57 -5.57
N LEU A 41 -22.27 -20.15 -6.50
CA LEU A 41 -21.83 -19.55 -7.76
C LEU A 41 -21.16 -18.19 -7.53
N TRP A 42 -21.85 -17.28 -6.84
CA TRP A 42 -21.34 -15.92 -6.58
C TRP A 42 -20.10 -15.94 -5.70
N PHE A 43 -20.05 -16.82 -4.70
CA PHE A 43 -18.87 -17.04 -3.88
C PHE A 43 -17.67 -17.45 -4.73
N SER A 44 -17.84 -18.47 -5.58
CA SER A 44 -16.77 -18.99 -6.43
C SER A 44 -16.27 -17.94 -7.43
N LEU A 45 -17.19 -17.14 -7.99
CA LEU A 45 -16.83 -16.03 -8.89
C LEU A 45 -16.04 -14.93 -8.17
N ALA A 46 -16.47 -14.52 -6.97
CA ALA A 46 -15.79 -13.48 -6.20
C ALA A 46 -14.40 -13.94 -5.71
N LEU A 47 -14.31 -15.13 -5.11
CA LEU A 47 -13.04 -15.71 -4.69
C LEU A 47 -12.12 -15.96 -5.88
N GLY A 48 -12.67 -16.48 -6.97
CA GLY A 48 -11.95 -16.66 -8.24
C GLY A 48 -11.40 -15.34 -8.75
N ALA A 49 -12.20 -14.26 -8.76
CA ALA A 49 -11.74 -12.93 -9.18
C ALA A 49 -10.58 -12.41 -8.33
N MET A 50 -10.63 -12.59 -7.00
CA MET A 50 -9.50 -12.25 -6.12
C MET A 50 -8.23 -13.05 -6.46
N ILE A 51 -8.35 -14.37 -6.60
CA ILE A 51 -7.24 -15.27 -6.91
C ILE A 51 -6.66 -14.97 -8.29
N LEU A 52 -7.49 -14.78 -9.30
CA LEU A 52 -7.03 -14.43 -10.66
C LEU A 52 -6.36 -13.05 -10.66
N SER A 53 -6.85 -12.08 -9.90
CA SER A 53 -6.23 -10.74 -9.82
C SER A 53 -4.82 -10.79 -9.22
N ALA A 54 -4.58 -11.62 -8.22
CA ALA A 54 -3.23 -11.81 -7.67
C ALA A 54 -2.35 -12.73 -8.53
N ALA A 55 -2.92 -13.76 -9.16
CA ALA A 55 -2.18 -14.62 -10.07
C ALA A 55 -1.69 -13.83 -11.29
N THR A 56 -2.48 -12.89 -11.79
CA THR A 56 -2.09 -12.03 -12.92
C THR A 56 -0.94 -11.08 -12.57
N ASP A 57 -0.84 -10.57 -11.34
CA ASP A 57 0.32 -9.80 -10.82
C ASP A 57 1.63 -10.62 -10.76
N LEU A 58 1.52 -11.90 -10.42
CA LEU A 58 2.70 -12.76 -10.43
C LEU A 58 3.15 -13.07 -11.87
N LEU A 59 2.18 -13.23 -12.76
CA LEU A 59 2.42 -13.56 -14.16
C LEU A 59 2.97 -12.35 -14.94
N ASP A 60 2.42 -11.15 -14.78
CA ASP A 60 2.91 -9.95 -15.47
C ASP A 60 4.37 -9.63 -15.08
N GLY A 61 4.71 -9.71 -13.80
CA GLY A 61 6.06 -9.52 -13.30
C GLY A 61 7.05 -10.60 -13.73
N LEU A 62 6.60 -11.86 -13.85
CA LEU A 62 7.44 -12.94 -14.39
C LEU A 62 7.67 -12.75 -15.90
N LEU A 63 6.63 -12.37 -16.63
CA LEU A 63 6.68 -12.22 -18.08
C LEU A 63 7.51 -10.99 -18.49
N ALA A 64 7.38 -9.88 -17.77
CA ALA A 64 8.21 -8.68 -17.98
C ALA A 64 9.71 -8.99 -17.83
N ARG A 65 10.09 -9.74 -16.78
CA ARG A 65 11.48 -10.17 -16.54
C ARG A 65 11.99 -11.13 -17.61
N ARG A 66 11.18 -12.11 -18.01
CA ARG A 66 11.57 -13.10 -19.03
C ARG A 66 11.69 -12.49 -20.43
N LEU A 67 10.88 -11.46 -20.73
CA LEU A 67 10.87 -10.84 -22.04
C LEU A 67 11.81 -9.65 -22.16
N HIS A 68 12.46 -9.22 -21.06
CA HIS A 68 13.29 -8.01 -20.99
C HIS A 68 12.56 -6.75 -21.48
N VAL A 69 11.26 -6.66 -21.18
CA VAL A 69 10.39 -5.55 -21.57
C VAL A 69 9.97 -4.83 -20.30
N GLU A 70 10.93 -4.16 -19.67
CA GLU A 70 10.66 -3.25 -18.56
C GLU A 70 10.37 -1.86 -19.12
N SER A 71 9.21 -1.31 -18.79
CA SER A 71 8.77 0.00 -19.27
C SER A 71 8.50 0.93 -18.10
N ARG A 72 8.67 2.24 -18.33
CA ARG A 72 8.33 3.24 -17.31
C ARG A 72 6.85 3.19 -16.94
N ILE A 73 5.96 3.00 -17.92
CA ILE A 73 4.51 2.95 -17.68
C ILE A 73 4.14 1.74 -16.82
N GLY A 74 4.63 0.54 -17.15
CA GLY A 74 4.39 -0.67 -16.35
C GLY A 74 4.92 -0.53 -14.93
N ALA A 75 6.15 0.00 -14.78
CA ALA A 75 6.76 0.23 -13.47
C ALA A 75 5.95 1.15 -12.53
N TYR A 76 5.13 2.05 -13.07
CA TYR A 76 4.21 2.88 -12.28
C TYR A 76 2.80 2.27 -12.17
N ALA A 77 2.32 1.59 -13.21
CA ALA A 77 1.00 0.99 -13.25
C ALA A 77 0.87 -0.20 -12.29
N ASP A 78 1.88 -1.07 -12.21
CA ASP A 78 1.80 -2.29 -11.40
C ASP A 78 1.65 -1.97 -9.89
N PRO A 79 2.47 -1.08 -9.28
CA PRO A 79 2.28 -0.70 -7.87
C PRO A 79 0.97 0.04 -7.62
N LEU A 80 0.43 0.74 -8.62
CA LEU A 80 -0.84 1.45 -8.50
C LEU A 80 -2.01 0.47 -8.44
N VAL A 81 -2.05 -0.51 -9.34
CA VAL A 81 -3.12 -1.52 -9.38
C VAL A 81 -3.03 -2.47 -8.18
N ASP A 82 -1.82 -2.80 -7.71
CA ASP A 82 -1.63 -3.55 -6.47
C ASP A 82 -2.23 -2.83 -5.26
N LYS A 83 -1.96 -1.52 -5.12
CA LYS A 83 -2.60 -0.71 -4.06
C LYS A 83 -4.11 -0.68 -4.19
N PHE A 84 -4.63 -0.60 -5.42
CA PHE A 84 -6.07 -0.59 -5.67
C PHE A 84 -6.75 -1.89 -5.22
N PHE A 85 -6.08 -3.04 -5.38
CA PHE A 85 -6.56 -4.32 -4.84
C PHE A 85 -6.79 -4.23 -3.34
N TYR A 86 -5.77 -3.82 -2.56
CA TYR A 86 -5.88 -3.75 -1.10
C TYR A 86 -6.86 -2.67 -0.63
N LEU A 87 -6.89 -1.52 -1.31
CA LEU A 87 -7.85 -0.44 -1.04
C LEU A 87 -9.29 -0.87 -1.29
N THR A 88 -9.52 -1.87 -2.13
CA THR A 88 -10.85 -2.42 -2.39
C THR A 88 -11.17 -3.59 -1.46
N ALA A 89 -10.25 -4.55 -1.33
CA ALA A 89 -10.45 -5.78 -0.58
C ALA A 89 -10.69 -5.52 0.91
N PHE A 90 -9.85 -4.72 1.56
CA PHE A 90 -9.97 -4.48 3.01
C PHE A 90 -11.30 -3.84 3.40
N PRO A 91 -11.72 -2.70 2.82
CA PRO A 91 -13.04 -2.13 3.14
C PRO A 91 -14.20 -3.06 2.81
N THR A 92 -14.09 -3.84 1.73
CA THR A 92 -15.11 -4.83 1.38
C THR A 92 -15.24 -5.91 2.46
N LEU A 93 -14.13 -6.43 2.98
CA LEU A 93 -14.17 -7.41 4.08
C LEU A 93 -14.74 -6.82 5.37
N VAL A 94 -14.39 -5.58 5.71
CA VAL A 94 -14.97 -4.86 6.86
C VAL A 94 -16.49 -4.72 6.68
N TYR A 95 -16.93 -4.32 5.48
CA TYR A 95 -18.35 -4.21 5.14
C TYR A 95 -19.09 -5.55 5.29
N LEU A 96 -18.51 -6.63 4.78
CA LEU A 96 -19.10 -7.97 4.86
C LEU A 96 -19.17 -8.49 6.30
N ALA A 97 -18.11 -8.29 7.08
CA ALA A 97 -18.07 -8.63 8.50
C ALA A 97 -19.13 -7.86 9.29
N ALA A 98 -19.29 -6.56 9.04
CA ALA A 98 -20.31 -5.75 9.69
C ALA A 98 -21.75 -6.22 9.43
N ARG A 99 -21.99 -6.96 8.33
CA ARG A 99 -23.32 -7.49 7.96
C ARG A 99 -23.63 -8.85 8.56
N GLN A 100 -22.62 -9.65 8.92
CA GLN A 100 -22.78 -11.08 9.21
C GLN A 100 -22.15 -11.54 10.51
N GLU A 101 -21.11 -10.83 10.97
CA GLU A 101 -20.35 -11.19 12.16
C GLU A 101 -20.69 -10.24 13.32
N PRO A 102 -20.31 -10.60 14.57
CA PRO A 102 -20.43 -9.71 15.71
C PRO A 102 -19.72 -8.37 15.46
N ALA A 103 -20.28 -7.28 15.99
CA ALA A 103 -19.73 -5.93 15.83
C ALA A 103 -18.23 -5.84 16.22
N LEU A 104 -17.80 -6.63 17.20
CA LEU A 104 -16.39 -6.71 17.61
C LEU A 104 -15.47 -7.20 16.49
N HIS A 105 -15.87 -8.22 15.72
CA HIS A 105 -15.03 -8.75 14.64
C HIS A 105 -14.90 -7.72 13.51
N ALA A 106 -15.99 -7.05 13.14
CA ALA A 106 -15.96 -5.97 12.16
C ALA A 106 -15.04 -4.80 12.59
N GLN A 107 -15.04 -4.45 13.88
CA GLN A 107 -14.14 -3.44 14.45
C GLN A 107 -12.68 -3.88 14.39
N VAL A 108 -12.38 -5.14 14.74
CA VAL A 108 -11.03 -5.72 14.64
C VAL A 108 -10.53 -5.69 13.19
N LEU A 109 -11.36 -6.09 12.24
CA LEU A 109 -11.06 -6.03 10.81
C LEU A 109 -10.85 -4.60 10.32
N LEU A 110 -11.62 -3.63 10.83
CA LEU A 110 -11.43 -2.21 10.50
C LEU A 110 -10.06 -1.71 11.00
N VAL A 111 -9.69 -2.04 12.23
CA VAL A 111 -8.36 -1.70 12.78
C VAL A 111 -7.26 -2.35 11.95
N LEU A 112 -7.40 -3.63 11.59
CA LEU A 112 -6.46 -4.34 10.72
C LEU A 112 -6.33 -3.64 9.36
N ALA A 113 -7.46 -3.27 8.73
CA ALA A 113 -7.49 -2.58 7.45
C ALA A 113 -6.76 -1.24 7.49
N ILE A 114 -7.08 -0.39 8.47
CA ILE A 114 -6.44 0.93 8.64
C ILE A 114 -4.95 0.75 8.92
N LEU A 115 -4.58 -0.16 9.80
CA LEU A 115 -3.18 -0.44 10.12
C LEU A 115 -2.43 -0.89 8.86
N PHE A 116 -3.02 -1.78 8.07
CA PHE A 116 -2.42 -2.30 6.86
C PHE A 116 -2.19 -1.22 5.81
N LEU A 117 -3.24 -0.46 5.49
CA LEU A 117 -3.21 0.59 4.47
C LEU A 117 -2.32 1.76 4.90
N GLY A 118 -2.44 2.19 6.16
CA GLY A 118 -1.61 3.26 6.74
C GLY A 118 -0.13 2.88 6.75
N ARG A 119 0.19 1.65 7.16
CA ARG A 119 1.56 1.11 7.09
C ARG A 119 2.08 1.11 5.66
N ASP A 120 1.27 0.73 4.68
CA ASP A 120 1.68 0.70 3.28
C ASP A 120 2.10 2.09 2.77
N GLN A 121 1.27 3.08 3.08
CA GLN A 121 1.54 4.47 2.72
C GLN A 121 2.74 5.02 3.47
N TRP A 122 2.88 4.69 4.76
CA TRP A 122 4.02 5.09 5.57
C TRP A 122 5.35 4.53 5.02
N VAL A 123 5.39 3.24 4.71
CA VAL A 123 6.58 2.62 4.12
C VAL A 123 6.89 3.20 2.73
N SER A 124 5.87 3.47 1.92
CA SER A 124 6.04 4.14 0.62
C SER A 124 6.70 5.52 0.78
N PHE A 125 6.24 6.31 1.76
CA PHE A 125 6.81 7.62 2.10
C PHE A 125 8.26 7.54 2.60
N LEU A 126 8.56 6.58 3.48
CA LEU A 126 9.93 6.37 3.97
C LEU A 126 10.89 5.99 2.83
N ARG A 127 10.43 5.17 1.87
CA ARG A 127 11.24 4.83 0.70
C ARG A 127 11.46 6.01 -0.22
N SER A 128 10.45 6.85 -0.47
CA SER A 128 10.60 8.03 -1.33
C SER A 128 11.55 9.06 -0.72
N THR A 129 11.52 9.24 0.60
CA THR A 129 12.48 10.11 1.31
C THR A 129 13.89 9.51 1.32
N GLY A 130 14.03 8.20 1.59
CA GLY A 130 15.33 7.53 1.56
C GLY A 130 16.01 7.49 0.19
N ALA A 131 15.22 7.47 -0.90
CA ALA A 131 15.74 7.54 -2.26
C ALA A 131 16.51 8.85 -2.55
N LEU A 132 16.25 9.94 -1.81
CA LEU A 132 16.98 11.20 -1.94
C LEU A 132 18.40 11.12 -1.37
N TYR A 133 18.70 10.12 -0.53
CA TYR A 133 19.96 9.97 0.20
C TYR A 133 20.75 8.74 -0.21
N ASP A 134 20.36 8.09 -1.31
CA ASP A 134 20.99 6.88 -1.83
C ASP A 134 21.09 5.74 -0.77
N VAL A 135 20.13 5.74 0.18
CA VAL A 135 20.06 4.66 1.17
C VAL A 135 19.60 3.39 0.47
N ASP A 136 20.59 2.50 0.34
CA ASP A 136 20.55 1.22 -0.35
C ASP A 136 19.19 0.53 -0.14
N ALA A 137 18.49 0.26 -1.25
CA ALA A 137 17.19 -0.38 -1.28
C ALA A 137 17.21 -1.86 -0.80
N LYS A 138 18.26 -2.30 -0.09
CA LYS A 138 18.42 -3.64 0.47
C LYS A 138 17.37 -3.99 1.54
N ALA A 139 16.66 -3.00 2.08
CA ALA A 139 15.42 -3.23 2.84
C ALA A 139 14.22 -3.68 1.95
N ASN A 140 14.46 -4.11 0.71
CA ASN A 140 13.45 -4.57 -0.26
C ASN A 140 12.82 -5.94 0.06
N TRP A 141 13.42 -6.75 0.95
CA TRP A 141 12.90 -8.11 1.22
C TRP A 141 11.53 -8.10 1.90
N SER A 142 11.30 -7.20 2.87
CA SER A 142 10.01 -7.11 3.58
C SER A 142 8.86 -6.54 2.72
N GLY A 143 9.17 -5.96 1.55
CA GLY A 143 8.16 -5.54 0.58
C GLY A 143 7.53 -6.75 -0.13
N LYS A 144 8.35 -7.63 -0.71
CA LYS A 144 7.88 -8.82 -1.43
C LYS A 144 7.25 -9.87 -0.51
N ALA A 145 7.81 -10.08 0.68
CA ALA A 145 7.29 -11.05 1.64
C ALA A 145 5.89 -10.67 2.18
N ARG A 146 5.60 -9.37 2.30
CA ARG A 146 4.29 -8.89 2.78
C ARG A 146 3.16 -9.27 1.83
N THR A 147 3.29 -8.98 0.53
CA THR A 147 2.24 -9.25 -0.46
C THR A 147 1.93 -10.75 -0.50
N LEU A 148 2.97 -11.58 -0.41
CA LEU A 148 2.86 -13.04 -0.38
C LEU A 148 2.09 -13.58 0.83
N ILE A 149 2.09 -12.86 1.96
CA ILE A 149 1.39 -13.27 3.19
C ILE A 149 -0.01 -12.64 3.27
N SER A 150 -0.13 -11.38 2.86
CA SER A 150 -1.34 -10.58 3.07
C SER A 150 -2.47 -11.01 2.14
N PHE A 151 -2.13 -11.35 0.90
CA PHE A 151 -3.11 -11.82 -0.07
C PHE A 151 -3.79 -13.14 0.38
N PRO A 152 -3.05 -14.21 0.77
CA PRO A 152 -3.67 -15.42 1.32
C PRO A 152 -4.54 -15.15 2.55
N VAL A 153 -4.09 -14.27 3.47
CA VAL A 153 -4.88 -13.89 4.65
C VAL A 153 -6.21 -13.26 4.24
N LEU A 154 -6.22 -12.36 3.26
CA LEU A 154 -7.46 -11.76 2.73
C LEU A 154 -8.39 -12.82 2.11
N CYS A 155 -7.86 -13.76 1.36
CA CYS A 155 -8.65 -14.86 0.79
C CYS A 155 -9.25 -15.76 1.88
N ILE A 156 -8.49 -16.05 2.95
CA ILE A 156 -8.98 -16.85 4.08
C ILE A 156 -10.07 -16.11 4.85
N ILE A 157 -9.89 -14.82 5.11
CA ILE A 157 -10.91 -13.98 5.77
C ILE A 157 -12.17 -13.91 4.88
N PHE A 158 -12.01 -13.68 3.57
CA PHE A 158 -13.14 -13.68 2.63
C PHE A 158 -13.89 -15.01 2.63
N TYR A 159 -13.15 -16.13 2.59
CA TYR A 159 -13.72 -17.46 2.68
C TYR A 159 -14.51 -17.63 3.96
N TYR A 160 -13.91 -17.28 5.11
CA TYR A 160 -14.59 -17.39 6.40
C TYR A 160 -15.89 -16.59 6.46
N LEU A 161 -15.90 -15.36 5.91
CA LEU A 161 -17.08 -14.49 5.93
C LEU A 161 -18.19 -14.94 4.96
N GLN A 162 -17.83 -15.43 3.77
CA GLN A 162 -18.80 -15.62 2.67
C GLN A 162 -19.02 -17.08 2.24
N ALA A 163 -18.26 -18.04 2.76
CA ALA A 163 -18.35 -19.43 2.29
C ALA A 163 -19.77 -19.98 2.48
N PRO A 164 -20.38 -20.55 1.42
CA PRO A 164 -21.68 -21.18 1.54
C PRO A 164 -21.62 -22.32 2.57
N ARG A 165 -22.60 -22.38 3.48
CA ARG A 165 -22.70 -23.46 4.48
C ARG A 165 -22.84 -24.86 3.85
N SER A 166 -23.23 -24.93 2.58
CA SER A 166 -23.29 -26.18 1.81
C SER A 166 -21.92 -26.75 1.47
N TRP A 167 -20.86 -25.95 1.52
CA TRP A 167 -19.49 -26.44 1.42
C TRP A 167 -19.09 -26.97 2.80
N GLY A 168 -18.85 -28.29 2.87
CA GLY A 168 -18.56 -28.99 4.13
C GLY A 168 -17.23 -28.61 4.80
N PHE A 169 -16.42 -27.78 4.15
CA PHE A 169 -15.21 -27.20 4.73
C PHE A 169 -15.51 -25.77 5.21
N GLN A 170 -15.30 -25.53 6.49
CA GLN A 170 -15.44 -24.21 7.12
C GLN A 170 -14.21 -23.98 7.98
N PHE A 171 -13.62 -22.78 7.89
CA PHE A 171 -12.50 -22.44 8.75
C PHE A 171 -12.97 -22.28 10.19
N GLN A 172 -12.19 -22.82 11.12
CA GLN A 172 -12.45 -22.63 12.54
C GLN A 172 -12.22 -21.16 12.92
N PRO A 173 -13.12 -20.49 13.67
CA PRO A 173 -13.00 -19.06 13.97
C PRO A 173 -11.68 -18.68 14.64
N TRP A 174 -11.18 -19.53 15.55
CA TRP A 174 -9.92 -19.28 16.24
C TRP A 174 -8.73 -19.16 15.28
N LEU A 175 -8.71 -19.93 14.18
CA LEU A 175 -7.65 -19.87 13.18
C LEU A 175 -7.65 -18.53 12.46
N VAL A 176 -8.84 -18.04 12.11
CA VAL A 176 -9.01 -16.75 11.40
C VAL A 176 -8.59 -15.60 12.31
N TYR A 177 -9.03 -15.59 13.57
CA TYR A 177 -8.63 -14.58 14.54
C TYR A 177 -7.12 -14.62 14.84
N CYS A 178 -6.52 -15.81 14.90
CA CYS A 178 -5.07 -15.95 15.01
C CYS A 178 -4.35 -15.35 13.78
N LEU A 179 -4.83 -15.60 12.56
CA LEU A 179 -4.25 -15.03 11.34
C LEU A 179 -4.39 -13.51 11.29
N GLU A 180 -5.54 -12.96 11.70
CA GLU A 180 -5.76 -11.52 11.82
C GLU A 180 -4.79 -10.89 12.83
N ALA A 181 -4.66 -11.48 14.03
CA ALA A 181 -3.76 -11.01 15.07
C ALA A 181 -2.29 -11.10 14.65
N LEU A 182 -1.88 -12.19 13.99
CA LEU A 182 -0.55 -12.32 13.40
C LEU A 182 -0.33 -11.26 12.32
N GLY A 183 -1.33 -11.02 11.47
CA GLY A 183 -1.32 -9.96 10.46
C GLY A 183 -1.10 -8.59 11.08
N MET A 184 -1.80 -8.27 12.18
CA MET A 184 -1.59 -7.04 12.94
C MET A 184 -0.15 -6.96 13.47
N GLY A 185 0.35 -8.02 14.12
CA GLY A 185 1.71 -8.08 14.67
C GLY A 185 2.78 -7.84 13.60
N ILE A 186 2.68 -8.52 12.46
CA ILE A 186 3.60 -8.35 11.32
C ILE A 186 3.58 -6.90 10.81
N ASN A 187 2.39 -6.28 10.74
CA ASN A 187 2.28 -4.88 10.31
C ASN A 187 2.96 -3.93 11.29
N LEU A 188 2.72 -4.09 12.60
CA LEU A 188 3.34 -3.28 13.64
C LEU A 188 4.87 -3.41 13.66
N ILE A 189 5.37 -4.65 13.62
CA ILE A 189 6.81 -4.94 13.54
C ILE A 189 7.39 -4.28 12.28
N SER A 190 6.70 -4.39 11.15
CA SER A 190 7.15 -3.77 9.91
C SER A 190 7.20 -2.25 10.00
N ILE A 191 6.19 -1.58 10.57
CA ILE A 191 6.23 -0.12 10.80
C ILE A 191 7.47 0.23 11.61
N TRP A 192 7.71 -0.48 12.71
CA TRP A 192 8.83 -0.20 13.60
C TRP A 192 10.19 -0.39 12.90
N VAL A 193 10.39 -1.52 12.21
CA VAL A 193 11.64 -1.82 11.48
C VAL A 193 11.92 -0.77 10.41
N TYR A 194 10.92 -0.44 9.57
CA TYR A 194 11.09 0.57 8.52
C TYR A 194 11.36 1.94 9.11
N THR A 195 10.58 2.36 10.12
CA THR A 195 10.76 3.67 10.74
C THR A 195 12.16 3.81 11.35
N ARG A 196 12.65 2.78 12.05
CA ARG A 196 14.00 2.78 12.62
C ARG A 196 15.08 2.83 11.55
N HIS A 197 14.89 2.11 10.45
CA HIS A 197 15.85 2.07 9.34
C HIS A 197 15.96 3.43 8.62
N TYR A 198 14.84 4.10 8.36
CA TYR A 198 14.79 5.38 7.64
C TYR A 198 14.86 6.62 8.56
N ALA A 199 14.84 6.44 9.89
CA ALA A 199 14.98 7.51 10.87
C ALA A 199 16.18 8.47 10.65
N PRO A 200 17.41 8.01 10.32
CA PRO A 200 18.52 8.93 10.09
C PRO A 200 18.29 9.85 8.88
N CYS A 201 17.70 9.33 7.80
CA CYS A 201 17.36 10.10 6.60
C CYS A 201 16.29 11.16 6.90
N LEU A 202 15.25 10.75 7.63
CA LEU A 202 14.15 11.64 7.99
C LEU A 202 14.63 12.80 8.87
N LYS A 203 15.53 12.52 9.83
CA LYS A 203 16.15 13.58 10.66
C LYS A 203 16.96 14.58 9.82
N LYS A 204 17.63 14.11 8.78
CA LYS A 204 18.42 14.95 7.87
C LYS A 204 17.52 15.87 7.04
N GLU A 205 16.44 15.35 6.47
CA GLU A 205 15.42 16.17 5.76
C GLU A 205 14.81 17.24 6.66
N ILE A 206 14.37 16.85 7.86
CA ILE A 206 13.76 17.79 8.81
C ILE A 206 14.74 18.92 9.15
N ARG A 207 16.03 18.60 9.32
CA ARG A 207 17.06 19.59 9.59
C ARG A 207 17.28 20.54 8.41
N LEU A 208 17.38 20.03 7.19
CA LEU A 208 17.55 20.84 5.98
C LEU A 208 16.33 21.76 5.76
N GLY A 209 15.12 21.24 5.98
CA GLY A 209 13.89 22.03 5.96
C GLY A 209 13.93 23.16 6.97
N TYR A 210 14.38 22.90 8.20
CA TYR A 210 14.53 23.93 9.23
C TYR A 210 15.57 25.00 8.86
N GLU A 211 16.75 24.60 8.38
CA GLU A 211 17.83 25.53 7.99
C GLU A 211 17.41 26.45 6.82
N SER A 212 16.63 25.95 5.87
CA SER A 212 16.12 26.77 4.75
C SER A 212 15.10 27.84 5.18
N LEU A 213 14.32 27.58 6.22
CA LEU A 213 13.39 28.56 6.80
C LEU A 213 14.11 29.69 7.55
N ASP A 214 15.27 29.39 8.15
CA ASP A 214 16.06 30.37 8.90
C ASP A 214 16.79 31.34 7.96
N ILE A 215 17.28 30.85 6.82
CA ILE A 215 17.93 31.67 5.76
C ILE A 215 16.94 32.65 5.11
N GLN A 216 15.65 32.31 5.05
CA GLN A 216 14.62 33.20 4.47
C GLN A 216 14.09 34.27 5.44
N ARG A 217 14.50 34.25 6.72
CA ARG A 217 14.15 35.35 7.63
C ARG A 217 14.96 36.60 7.23
N PRO A 218 14.31 37.72 6.89
CA PRO A 218 15.03 38.97 6.66
C PRO A 218 15.78 39.31 7.95
N THR A 219 17.07 39.64 7.82
CA THR A 219 17.97 39.97 8.92
C THR A 219 17.51 41.28 9.59
N THR A 220 16.44 41.25 10.39
CA THR A 220 16.04 42.37 11.24
C THR A 220 16.92 42.39 12.49
N THR A 221 18.21 42.65 12.28
CA THR A 221 19.13 43.07 13.34
C THR A 221 20.01 44.20 12.82
N ALA A 222 19.39 45.29 12.39
CA ALA A 222 20.06 46.59 12.40
C ALA A 222 19.94 47.17 13.82
N ARG A 223 20.95 46.95 14.67
CA ARG A 223 21.27 47.94 15.71
C ARG A 223 22.16 48.99 15.08
N PRO A 224 21.77 50.27 15.12
CA PRO A 224 22.76 51.28 15.48
C PRO A 224 22.13 52.37 16.35
N GLY A 225 22.14 52.17 17.67
CA GLY A 225 22.26 53.28 18.60
C GLY A 225 23.74 53.60 18.75
N ASN A 226 24.26 54.50 17.90
CA ASN A 226 25.52 55.23 18.08
C ASN A 226 25.56 56.33 17.02
N HIS A 227 24.82 57.41 17.26
CA HIS A 227 25.07 58.67 16.57
C HIS A 227 26.36 59.27 17.14
N PRO A 228 27.37 59.63 16.32
CA PRO A 228 28.47 60.47 16.78
C PRO A 228 27.93 61.88 17.10
N PRO A 229 28.46 62.56 18.13
CA PRO A 229 28.00 63.91 18.47
C PRO A 229 28.36 64.90 17.35
N PRO A 230 27.52 65.93 17.12
CA PRO A 230 27.78 66.93 16.08
C PRO A 230 29.02 67.78 16.42
N PRO A 231 29.74 68.28 15.40
CA PRO A 231 30.91 69.12 15.61
C PRO A 231 30.51 70.46 16.25
N ALA A 232 31.32 70.93 17.20
CA ALA A 232 31.12 72.23 17.84
C ALA A 232 31.26 73.36 16.82
N GLU A 233 30.25 74.22 16.74
CA GLU A 233 30.33 75.49 16.01
C GLU A 233 31.24 76.49 16.75
N PRO A 234 32.02 77.32 16.04
CA PRO A 234 32.90 78.29 16.68
C PRO A 234 32.12 79.54 17.10
N GLY A 235 32.07 79.77 18.41
CA GLY A 235 31.53 80.98 19.04
C GLY A 235 31.87 81.03 20.52
#